data_AF-A0A3M7F1A8-F1
#
_entry.id   AF-A0A3M7F1A8-F1
#
_cell.length_a   1.000
_cell.length_b   1.000
_cell.length_c   1.000
_cell.angle_alpha   90.00
_cell.angle_beta   90.00
_cell.angle_gamma   90.00
#
_symmetry.space_group_name_H-M   'P 1'
#
loop_
_entity.id
_entity.type
_entity.pdbx_description
1 polymer ?
#
loop_
_entity_poly.entity_id
_entity_poly.type
_entity_poly.pdbx_seq_one_letter_code
_entity_poly.pdbx_strand_id
1 'polypeptide(L)'
;MSARPGLHVRFQTIKPSVLKAAIPRSQVYTAPRAAFSYKCGLQTCSADLSSTDEPKHCSGFYSEPIEYWKKVNVWSNVTAKDFMSYRWQVANTIDRKDKLINFLSTVVPERIPQKRLNENDTAPFQTREEFLANVVEGMKTAPMAVRLTPHILSVINWVDPVNDPVRCQFIPLKSGLLPDHPKLMLDSLQETTGSPVPGLVHRYPDKALFLATSVCPVYCRFCTRSYAVGANTESVTKAAVKPVKRRWEAMFEYIEKTPAIQDIVVSGGDCYYLQPEHLQYIGERLLSIPNVKRFRLASKGLAVCPMRITDRSDGWTDSLVDLSNKGRQSGKQVALHTHFNHPAEISYATELAATYLFQQGVTVRNQTVLLKGVNDDLHTMSQLVRQLADLNVQPYYVYQGDMISGVEDLRTPLSTILELEKRMRGTIAGFMMPAFVVDLPGGGGKRLANSYETYDRNTGLSTWRAPGVAGDKVFEYYDPV
;
A
#
# COMPACT_ATOMS: atom_id res chain seq x y z
N MET A 1 23.65 -26.74 70.88
CA MET A 1 22.22 -26.84 71.21
C MET A 1 21.42 -26.78 69.92
N SER A 2 20.48 -27.72 69.77
CA SER A 2 19.32 -27.78 68.85
C SER A 2 19.51 -27.67 67.32
N ALA A 3 19.57 -28.86 66.69
CA ALA A 3 18.80 -29.34 65.52
C ALA A 3 17.39 -28.70 65.37
N ARG A 4 16.66 -28.59 64.24
CA ARG A 4 16.54 -29.16 62.85
C ARG A 4 15.34 -28.38 62.19
N PRO A 5 14.76 -28.71 61.01
CA PRO A 5 15.29 -29.06 59.67
C PRO A 5 14.53 -28.43 58.46
N GLY A 6 15.10 -28.53 57.25
CA GLY A 6 14.41 -29.11 56.07
C GLY A 6 13.90 -28.20 54.94
N LEU A 7 14.49 -28.33 53.74
CA LEU A 7 13.82 -28.90 52.56
C LEU A 7 14.87 -29.26 51.48
N HIS A 8 15.08 -30.55 51.24
CA HIS A 8 15.85 -31.06 50.10
C HIS A 8 14.88 -31.69 49.09
N VAL A 9 14.86 -31.16 47.87
CA VAL A 9 14.11 -31.74 46.75
C VAL A 9 14.95 -32.87 46.14
N ARG A 10 14.44 -34.12 46.24
CA ARG A 10 15.01 -35.29 45.57
C ARG A 10 14.52 -35.34 44.12
N PHE A 11 15.44 -35.33 43.17
CA PHE A 11 15.17 -35.83 41.82
C PHE A 11 15.29 -37.37 41.82
N GLN A 12 14.19 -38.06 41.56
CA GLN A 12 14.21 -39.49 41.28
C GLN A 12 14.42 -39.71 39.78
N THR A 13 15.55 -40.32 39.44
CA THR A 13 15.84 -40.94 38.15
C THR A 13 15.10 -42.27 38.05
N ILE A 14 14.19 -42.40 37.09
CA ILE A 14 13.50 -43.66 36.78
C ILE A 14 14.39 -44.47 35.82
N LYS A 15 14.77 -45.68 36.22
CA LYS A 15 15.46 -46.66 35.37
C LYS A 15 14.47 -47.36 34.42
N PRO A 16 14.89 -47.75 33.21
CA PRO A 16 14.02 -48.45 32.27
C PRO A 16 13.95 -49.95 32.60
N SER A 17 12.77 -50.46 32.94
CA SER A 17 12.52 -51.89 33.06
C SER A 17 11.74 -52.40 31.85
N VAL A 18 12.36 -53.38 31.18
CA VAL A 18 11.80 -54.20 30.10
C VAL A 18 10.65 -55.05 30.64
N LEU A 19 9.48 -54.99 29.99
CA LEU A 19 8.50 -56.07 30.02
C LEU A 19 7.71 -56.07 28.70
N LYS A 20 7.94 -57.12 27.93
CA LYS A 20 7.12 -57.53 26.78
C LYS A 20 5.79 -58.05 27.31
N ALA A 21 4.68 -57.49 26.83
CA ALA A 21 3.40 -58.16 26.77
C ALA A 21 2.63 -57.67 25.54
N ALA A 22 2.26 -58.62 24.68
CA ALA A 22 1.53 -58.40 23.45
C ALA A 22 0.10 -57.94 23.73
N ILE A 23 -0.37 -56.92 22.99
CA ILE A 23 -1.76 -56.46 22.95
C ILE A 23 -2.15 -56.27 21.46
N PRO A 24 -3.38 -56.62 21.04
CA PRO A 24 -3.70 -57.03 19.67
C PRO A 24 -3.77 -55.89 18.66
N ARG A 25 -3.43 -56.19 17.41
CA ARG A 25 -3.75 -55.37 16.22
C ARG A 25 -5.25 -55.40 15.96
N SER A 26 -6.00 -54.45 16.51
CA SER A 26 -7.26 -53.96 15.92
C SER A 26 -7.84 -52.83 16.78
N GLN A 27 -7.42 -51.60 16.52
CA GLN A 27 -8.26 -50.40 16.64
C GLN A 27 -7.46 -49.22 16.09
N VAL A 28 -7.57 -49.06 14.76
CA VAL A 28 -7.30 -47.78 14.12
C VAL A 28 -8.30 -46.80 14.72
N TYR A 29 -7.83 -45.84 15.52
CA TYR A 29 -8.62 -44.66 15.85
C TYR A 29 -8.77 -43.85 14.56
N THR A 30 -9.73 -44.25 13.73
CA THR A 30 -10.34 -43.36 12.75
C THR A 30 -11.11 -42.32 13.54
N ALA A 31 -10.50 -41.15 13.74
CA ALA A 31 -11.26 -39.97 14.11
C ALA A 31 -12.39 -39.82 13.07
N PRO A 32 -13.66 -39.72 13.48
CA PRO A 32 -14.72 -39.50 12.53
C PRO A 32 -14.43 -38.16 11.85
N ARG A 33 -14.23 -38.21 10.53
CA ARG A 33 -14.39 -37.03 9.67
C ARG A 33 -15.83 -36.57 9.89
N ALA A 34 -16.03 -35.66 10.82
CA ALA A 34 -17.21 -34.81 10.83
C ALA A 34 -17.17 -34.06 9.51
N ALA A 35 -17.89 -34.58 8.53
CA ALA A 35 -18.23 -33.87 7.32
C ALA A 35 -19.03 -32.65 7.76
N PHE A 36 -18.36 -31.51 7.90
CA PHE A 36 -19.03 -30.23 7.76
C PHE A 36 -19.48 -30.15 6.31
N SER A 37 -20.67 -30.66 6.04
CA SER A 37 -21.43 -30.33 4.84
C SER A 37 -21.84 -28.86 4.96
N TYR A 38 -20.93 -27.96 4.59
CA TYR A 38 -21.40 -26.72 3.99
C TYR A 38 -22.09 -27.14 2.70
N LYS A 39 -23.43 -27.13 2.71
CA LYS A 39 -24.22 -27.02 1.49
C LYS A 39 -23.84 -25.69 0.84
N CYS A 40 -22.76 -25.69 0.09
CA CYS A 40 -22.56 -24.77 -0.99
C CYS A 40 -23.62 -25.13 -2.03
N GLY A 41 -24.67 -24.33 -2.11
CA GLY A 41 -25.67 -24.42 -3.17
C GLY A 41 -25.05 -23.99 -4.49
N LEU A 42 -24.15 -24.79 -5.04
CA LEU A 42 -23.87 -24.82 -6.47
C LEU A 42 -24.69 -25.96 -7.04
N GLN A 43 -26.00 -25.72 -7.15
CA GLN A 43 -26.84 -26.52 -8.00
C GLN A 43 -26.57 -26.08 -9.43
N THR A 44 -26.03 -26.99 -10.22
CA THR A 44 -25.99 -26.89 -11.68
C THR A 44 -27.43 -26.71 -12.18
N CYS A 45 -27.79 -25.50 -12.57
CA CYS A 45 -29.06 -25.23 -13.23
C CYS A 45 -28.80 -24.51 -14.56
N SER A 46 -28.84 -25.32 -15.61
CA SER A 46 -29.34 -24.93 -16.92
C SER A 46 -30.69 -24.20 -16.79
N ALA A 47 -30.84 -23.10 -17.52
CA ALA A 47 -32.10 -22.44 -17.91
C ALA A 47 -33.08 -22.08 -16.77
N ASP A 48 -33.04 -20.84 -16.30
CA ASP A 48 -34.08 -19.83 -16.58
C ASP A 48 -33.83 -18.56 -15.74
N LEU A 49 -33.89 -17.42 -16.42
CA LEU A 49 -33.77 -16.08 -15.84
C LEU A 49 -35.12 -15.66 -15.26
N SER A 50 -35.25 -15.49 -13.94
CA SER A 50 -36.08 -14.42 -13.35
C SER A 50 -35.89 -14.23 -11.83
N SER A 51 -35.78 -12.94 -11.49
CA SER A 51 -36.15 -12.24 -10.24
C SER A 51 -35.54 -12.62 -8.88
N THR A 52 -34.73 -11.67 -8.40
CA THR A 52 -34.74 -11.09 -7.03
C THR A 52 -34.36 -11.99 -5.86
N ASP A 53 -33.05 -12.22 -5.69
CA ASP A 53 -32.45 -12.37 -4.36
C ASP A 53 -31.08 -11.68 -4.38
N GLU A 54 -31.06 -10.39 -4.05
CA GLU A 54 -29.80 -9.68 -3.83
C GLU A 54 -29.12 -10.23 -2.56
N PRO A 55 -27.81 -10.54 -2.61
CA PRO A 55 -27.07 -10.92 -1.42
C PRO A 55 -27.14 -9.79 -0.39
N LYS A 56 -27.63 -10.10 0.82
CA LYS A 56 -27.67 -9.15 1.94
C LYS A 56 -26.24 -8.68 2.25
N HIS A 57 -25.91 -7.48 1.78
CA HIS A 57 -24.63 -6.81 2.00
C HIS A 57 -24.43 -6.49 3.49
N CYS A 58 -23.24 -6.75 4.03
CA CYS A 58 -22.76 -6.12 5.26
C CYS A 58 -22.20 -4.72 4.92
N SER A 59 -23.03 -3.82 4.41
CA SER A 59 -22.62 -2.45 4.06
C SER A 59 -22.81 -1.52 5.25
N GLY A 60 -21.83 -1.50 6.16
CA GLY A 60 -21.61 -0.33 7.01
C GLY A 60 -21.12 0.89 6.21
N PHE A 61 -20.79 0.69 4.93
CA PHE A 61 -20.31 1.71 4.00
C PHE A 61 -21.43 2.00 2.99
N TYR A 62 -22.20 3.08 3.21
CA TYR A 62 -23.16 3.57 2.22
C TYR A 62 -22.69 4.91 1.67
N SER A 63 -22.57 5.00 0.34
CA SER A 63 -23.18 6.08 -0.49
C SER A 63 -22.89 5.97 -1.99
N GLU A 64 -21.86 5.24 -2.45
CA GLU A 64 -21.61 5.14 -3.90
C GLU A 64 -22.46 4.05 -4.57
N PRO A 65 -23.07 4.35 -5.74
CA PRO A 65 -23.78 3.34 -6.52
C PRO A 65 -22.81 2.29 -7.06
N ILE A 66 -23.30 1.07 -7.28
CA ILE A 66 -22.55 -0.04 -7.90
C ILE A 66 -21.81 0.42 -9.17
N GLU A 67 -22.45 1.30 -9.95
CA GLU A 67 -21.92 1.89 -11.18
C GLU A 67 -21.37 3.32 -10.98
N TYR A 68 -20.59 3.56 -9.93
CA TYR A 68 -20.03 4.87 -9.57
C TYR A 68 -19.30 5.60 -10.71
N TRP A 69 -18.76 4.88 -11.70
CA TRP A 69 -18.10 5.50 -12.86
C TRP A 69 -19.05 6.25 -13.80
N LYS A 70 -20.35 5.97 -13.77
CA LYS A 70 -21.33 6.62 -14.65
C LYS A 70 -21.46 8.13 -14.40
N LYS A 71 -21.01 8.62 -13.24
CA LYS A 71 -20.89 10.06 -12.96
C LYS A 71 -19.83 10.76 -13.82
N VAL A 72 -18.92 9.99 -14.44
CA VAL A 72 -17.96 10.49 -15.43
C VAL A 72 -18.60 10.34 -16.80
N ASN A 73 -19.03 11.46 -17.41
CA ASN A 73 -19.83 11.46 -18.64
C ASN A 73 -19.23 10.64 -19.80
N VAL A 74 -17.90 10.63 -19.97
CA VAL A 74 -17.25 9.83 -21.02
C VAL A 74 -17.41 8.31 -20.84
N TRP A 75 -17.84 7.86 -19.65
CA TRP A 75 -18.08 6.46 -19.31
C TRP A 75 -19.53 6.16 -18.92
N SER A 76 -20.47 7.09 -19.15
CA SER A 76 -21.88 6.91 -18.79
C SER A 76 -22.53 5.68 -19.45
N ASN A 77 -22.04 5.31 -20.63
CA ASN A 77 -22.53 4.18 -21.43
C ASN A 77 -21.67 2.90 -21.26
N VAL A 78 -20.63 2.92 -20.43
CA VAL A 78 -19.80 1.74 -20.19
C VAL A 78 -20.56 0.79 -19.26
N THR A 79 -20.71 -0.46 -19.69
CA THR A 79 -21.40 -1.49 -18.91
C THR A 79 -20.62 -1.87 -17.66
N ALA A 80 -21.30 -2.35 -16.62
CA ALA A 80 -20.64 -2.90 -15.43
C ALA A 80 -19.66 -4.02 -15.76
N LYS A 81 -20.01 -4.89 -16.73
CA LYS A 81 -19.13 -5.96 -17.20
C LYS A 81 -17.81 -5.41 -17.76
N ASP A 82 -17.89 -4.38 -18.59
CA ASP A 82 -16.70 -3.78 -19.21
C ASP A 82 -15.89 -3.02 -18.17
N PHE A 83 -16.51 -2.13 -17.40
CA PHE A 83 -15.79 -1.34 -16.41
C PHE A 83 -15.10 -2.22 -15.34
N MET A 84 -15.76 -3.30 -14.92
CA MET A 84 -15.21 -4.24 -13.94
C MET A 84 -14.16 -5.21 -14.53
N SER A 85 -13.88 -5.16 -15.84
CA SER A 85 -12.79 -5.93 -16.45
C SER A 85 -11.45 -5.24 -16.26
N TYR A 86 -10.45 -5.98 -15.78
CA TYR A 86 -9.08 -5.49 -15.67
C TYR A 86 -8.50 -5.13 -17.04
N ARG A 87 -8.78 -5.95 -18.07
CA ARG A 87 -8.33 -5.69 -19.44
C ARG A 87 -8.87 -4.36 -19.96
N TRP A 88 -10.13 -4.05 -19.68
CA TRP A 88 -10.74 -2.77 -20.07
C TRP A 88 -10.08 -1.60 -19.33
N GLN A 89 -9.83 -1.72 -18.03
CA GLN A 89 -9.14 -0.69 -17.23
C GLN A 89 -7.74 -0.38 -17.79
N VAL A 90 -6.98 -1.42 -18.16
CA VAL A 90 -5.65 -1.26 -18.77
C VAL A 90 -5.75 -0.59 -20.15
N ALA A 91 -6.69 -1.04 -20.99
CA ALA A 91 -6.88 -0.49 -22.34
C ALA A 91 -7.27 1.00 -22.34
N ASN A 92 -7.98 1.45 -21.30
CA ASN A 92 -8.46 2.82 -21.15
C ASN A 92 -7.61 3.65 -20.16
N THR A 93 -6.43 3.16 -19.77
CA THR A 93 -5.52 3.91 -18.91
C THR A 93 -5.01 5.18 -19.63
N ILE A 94 -5.07 6.31 -18.93
CA ILE A 94 -4.45 7.57 -19.36
C ILE A 94 -2.98 7.53 -18.96
N ASP A 95 -2.07 7.49 -19.93
CA ASP A 95 -0.64 7.26 -19.72
C ASP A 95 0.28 8.32 -20.33
N ARG A 96 -0.30 9.41 -20.84
CA ARG A 96 0.43 10.53 -21.46
C ARG A 96 -0.36 11.84 -21.36
N LYS A 97 0.36 12.94 -21.46
CA LYS A 97 -0.12 14.32 -21.24
C LYS A 97 -1.33 14.68 -22.10
N ASP A 98 -1.26 14.44 -23.41
CA ASP A 98 -2.35 14.72 -24.36
C ASP A 98 -3.64 13.96 -24.02
N LYS A 99 -3.55 12.67 -23.68
CA LYS A 99 -4.73 11.91 -23.22
C LYS A 99 -5.34 12.50 -21.95
N LEU A 100 -4.51 12.94 -20.99
CA LEU A 100 -5.00 13.57 -19.76
C LEU A 100 -5.72 14.88 -20.07
N ILE A 101 -5.11 15.76 -20.86
CA ILE A 101 -5.72 17.06 -21.20
C ILE A 101 -7.03 16.85 -21.97
N ASN A 102 -7.08 15.91 -22.90
CA ASN A 102 -8.32 15.58 -23.62
C ASN A 102 -9.41 15.10 -22.66
N PHE A 103 -9.09 14.18 -21.74
CA PHE A 103 -10.04 13.74 -20.72
C PHE A 103 -10.52 14.90 -19.85
N LEU A 104 -9.61 15.68 -19.29
CA LEU A 104 -9.94 16.81 -18.42
C LEU A 104 -10.81 17.86 -19.13
N SER A 105 -10.57 18.10 -20.43
CA SER A 105 -11.39 19.02 -21.22
C SER A 105 -12.87 18.63 -21.29
N THR A 106 -13.17 17.34 -21.07
CA THR A 106 -14.54 16.81 -21.09
C THR A 106 -15.21 16.73 -19.71
N VAL A 107 -14.43 16.53 -18.64
CA VAL A 107 -14.99 16.24 -17.30
C VAL A 107 -14.94 17.43 -16.34
N VAL A 108 -13.99 18.35 -16.53
CA VAL A 108 -13.87 19.54 -15.69
C VAL A 108 -14.98 20.53 -16.07
N PRO A 109 -15.70 21.16 -15.12
CA PRO A 109 -16.76 22.13 -15.44
C PRO A 109 -16.18 23.39 -16.10
N GLU A 110 -17.01 24.09 -16.89
CA GLU A 110 -16.60 25.35 -17.55
C GLU A 110 -16.20 26.42 -16.53
N ARG A 111 -16.93 26.48 -15.40
CA ARG A 111 -16.61 27.33 -14.26
C ARG A 111 -16.10 26.49 -13.12
N ILE A 112 -14.94 26.88 -12.60
CA ILE A 112 -14.31 26.23 -11.45
C ILE A 112 -14.80 26.90 -10.17
N PRO A 113 -15.23 26.12 -9.15
CA PRO A 113 -15.56 26.67 -7.84
C PRO A 113 -14.40 27.50 -7.27
N GLN A 114 -14.70 28.71 -6.78
CA GLN A 114 -13.68 29.68 -6.32
C GLN A 114 -12.96 29.29 -5.02
N LYS A 115 -13.53 28.39 -4.21
CA LYS A 115 -13.09 28.16 -2.84
C LYS A 115 -11.94 27.15 -2.81
N ARG A 116 -10.76 27.51 -2.27
CA ARG A 116 -9.82 26.50 -1.74
C ARG A 116 -10.12 26.22 -0.27
N LEU A 117 -9.49 25.19 0.29
CA LEU A 117 -9.66 24.67 1.66
C LEU A 117 -9.50 25.70 2.82
N ASN A 118 -9.02 26.93 2.57
CA ASN A 118 -8.94 28.02 3.56
C ASN A 118 -9.69 29.27 3.10
N GLU A 119 -10.36 29.99 4.02
CA GLU A 119 -11.20 31.18 3.72
C GLU A 119 -10.47 32.32 2.99
N ASN A 120 -9.14 32.36 3.04
CA ASN A 120 -8.31 33.38 2.43
C ASN A 120 -7.55 32.93 1.17
N ASP A 121 -7.75 31.69 0.69
CA ASP A 121 -7.08 31.17 -0.50
C ASP A 121 -8.11 30.98 -1.63
N THR A 122 -8.14 31.91 -2.58
CA THR A 122 -9.00 31.81 -3.77
C THR A 122 -8.34 30.91 -4.81
N ALA A 123 -9.12 30.05 -5.46
CA ALA A 123 -8.63 29.32 -6.62
C ALA A 123 -8.05 30.33 -7.65
N PRO A 124 -6.80 30.15 -8.10
CA PRO A 124 -6.12 31.13 -8.95
C PRO A 124 -6.59 31.08 -10.41
N PHE A 125 -7.65 30.34 -10.66
CA PHE A 125 -8.28 30.14 -11.95
C PHE A 125 -9.79 29.92 -11.72
N GLN A 126 -10.59 30.40 -12.65
CA GLN A 126 -12.05 30.40 -12.61
C GLN A 126 -12.65 29.64 -13.80
N THR A 127 -11.87 29.35 -14.83
CA THR A 127 -12.33 28.62 -16.03
C THR A 127 -11.65 27.26 -16.19
N ARG A 128 -12.29 26.38 -16.97
CA ARG A 128 -11.71 25.11 -17.42
C ARG A 128 -10.35 25.32 -18.10
N GLU A 129 -10.25 26.30 -18.99
CA GLU A 129 -9.06 26.56 -19.79
C GLU A 129 -7.87 26.94 -18.90
N GLU A 130 -8.11 27.79 -17.90
CA GLU A 130 -7.10 28.19 -16.92
C GLU A 130 -6.69 27.00 -16.03
N PHE A 131 -7.63 26.16 -15.61
CA PHE A 131 -7.33 24.91 -14.89
C PHE A 131 -6.42 24.00 -15.71
N LEU A 132 -6.78 23.75 -16.98
CA LEU A 132 -5.99 22.91 -17.89
C LEU A 132 -4.58 23.48 -18.10
N ALA A 133 -4.46 24.79 -18.29
CA ALA A 133 -3.15 25.45 -18.38
C ALA A 133 -2.34 25.25 -17.08
N ASN A 134 -2.97 25.33 -15.92
CA ASN A 134 -2.32 25.12 -14.62
C ASN A 134 -1.85 23.67 -14.44
N VAL A 135 -2.61 22.69 -14.93
CA VAL A 135 -2.20 21.27 -14.97
C VAL A 135 -0.99 21.11 -15.90
N VAL A 136 -1.03 21.69 -17.10
CA VAL A 136 0.07 21.63 -18.06
C VAL A 136 1.36 22.17 -17.46
N GLU A 137 1.32 23.35 -16.83
CA GLU A 137 2.49 23.94 -16.18
C GLU A 137 2.96 23.12 -14.97
N GLY A 138 2.03 22.55 -14.19
CA GLY A 138 2.37 21.70 -13.05
C GLY A 138 3.09 20.42 -13.48
N MET A 139 2.68 19.84 -14.60
CA MET A 139 3.30 18.64 -15.17
C MET A 139 4.72 18.87 -15.71
N LYS A 140 5.06 20.09 -16.14
CA LYS A 140 6.44 20.41 -16.59
C LYS A 140 7.45 20.29 -15.45
N THR A 141 7.05 20.69 -14.24
CA THR A 141 7.91 20.65 -13.06
C THR A 141 7.82 19.34 -12.29
N ALA A 142 6.73 18.59 -12.43
CA ALA A 142 6.53 17.36 -11.68
C ALA A 142 7.55 16.27 -12.05
N PRO A 143 8.26 15.66 -11.07
CA PRO A 143 9.21 14.58 -11.34
C PRO A 143 8.54 13.27 -11.75
N MET A 144 7.24 13.13 -11.46
CA MET A 144 6.48 11.93 -11.77
C MET A 144 5.65 12.10 -13.04
N ALA A 145 5.71 11.08 -13.92
CA ALA A 145 4.92 11.04 -15.15
C ALA A 145 3.43 10.78 -14.84
N VAL A 146 2.55 11.10 -15.79
CA VAL A 146 1.11 10.78 -15.65
C VAL A 146 0.84 9.31 -16.00
N ARG A 147 0.13 8.62 -15.10
CA ARG A 147 -0.55 7.36 -15.41
C ARG A 147 -1.73 7.19 -14.48
N LEU A 148 -2.94 7.06 -15.02
CA LEU A 148 -4.20 7.02 -14.27
C LEU A 148 -5.15 5.99 -14.87
N THR A 149 -5.69 5.14 -14.00
CA THR A 149 -6.71 4.14 -14.38
C THR A 149 -8.09 4.82 -14.47
N PRO A 150 -8.99 4.30 -15.31
CA PRO A 150 -10.39 4.76 -15.31
C PRO A 150 -11.04 4.72 -13.93
N HIS A 151 -10.73 3.70 -13.12
CA HIS A 151 -11.18 3.61 -11.73
C HIS A 151 -10.81 4.82 -10.87
N ILE A 152 -9.54 5.22 -10.83
CA ILE A 152 -9.15 6.38 -10.02
C ILE A 152 -9.79 7.66 -10.53
N LEU A 153 -9.86 7.82 -11.84
CA LEU A 153 -10.56 8.94 -12.47
C LEU A 153 -12.06 8.93 -12.17
N SER A 154 -12.64 7.77 -11.85
CA SER A 154 -14.05 7.62 -11.49
C SER A 154 -14.34 7.94 -10.04
N VAL A 155 -13.38 7.87 -9.13
CA VAL A 155 -13.61 8.23 -7.72
C VAL A 155 -13.34 9.71 -7.43
N ILE A 156 -12.63 10.41 -8.33
CA ILE A 156 -12.42 11.86 -8.26
C ILE A 156 -13.75 12.61 -8.41
N ASN A 157 -13.99 13.60 -7.55
CA ASN A 157 -15.05 14.57 -7.70
C ASN A 157 -14.69 15.65 -8.73
N TRP A 158 -15.12 15.46 -9.98
CA TRP A 158 -14.87 16.44 -11.04
C TRP A 158 -15.72 17.71 -10.95
N VAL A 159 -16.72 17.79 -10.08
CA VAL A 159 -17.48 19.02 -9.84
C VAL A 159 -16.65 20.03 -9.06
N ASP A 160 -15.80 19.56 -8.15
CA ASP A 160 -14.82 20.37 -7.42
C ASP A 160 -13.41 19.75 -7.51
N PRO A 161 -12.79 19.80 -8.70
CA PRO A 161 -11.51 19.15 -8.91
C PRO A 161 -10.39 19.85 -8.17
N VAL A 162 -10.56 21.09 -7.73
CA VAL A 162 -9.53 21.85 -7.00
C VAL A 162 -9.31 21.24 -5.63
N ASN A 163 -10.40 21.00 -4.89
CA ASN A 163 -10.34 20.48 -3.53
C ASN A 163 -10.45 18.96 -3.45
N ASP A 164 -10.58 18.26 -4.58
CA ASP A 164 -10.67 16.80 -4.56
C ASP A 164 -9.37 16.14 -4.05
N PRO A 165 -9.42 15.41 -2.91
CA PRO A 165 -8.24 14.85 -2.26
C PRO A 165 -7.63 13.69 -3.05
N VAL A 166 -8.40 13.01 -3.91
CA VAL A 166 -7.86 11.96 -4.77
C VAL A 166 -7.09 12.59 -5.93
N ARG A 167 -7.62 13.64 -6.57
CA ARG A 167 -6.93 14.38 -7.64
C ARG A 167 -5.62 14.98 -7.14
N CYS A 168 -5.60 15.54 -5.93
CA CYS A 168 -4.39 16.07 -5.27
C CYS A 168 -3.21 15.09 -5.31
N GLN A 169 -3.49 13.79 -5.19
CA GLN A 169 -2.47 12.73 -5.14
C GLN A 169 -1.82 12.43 -6.50
N PHE A 170 -2.44 12.84 -7.62
CA PHE A 170 -2.06 12.37 -8.96
C PHE A 170 -1.81 13.48 -9.99
N ILE A 171 -2.65 14.51 -10.02
CA ILE A 171 -2.60 15.55 -11.05
C ILE A 171 -2.07 16.83 -10.43
N PRO A 172 -0.85 17.28 -10.76
CA PRO A 172 -0.27 18.49 -10.17
C PRO A 172 -0.99 19.74 -10.71
N LEU A 173 -1.11 20.76 -9.86
CA LEU A 173 -1.53 22.10 -10.25
C LEU A 173 -0.38 23.05 -9.95
N LYS A 174 0.13 23.75 -10.97
CA LYS A 174 1.27 24.68 -10.81
C LYS A 174 1.07 25.66 -9.66
N SER A 175 -0.15 26.14 -9.49
CA SER A 175 -0.50 27.12 -8.46
C SER A 175 -0.55 26.58 -7.03
N GLY A 176 -0.49 25.26 -6.85
CA GLY A 176 -0.34 24.64 -5.53
C GLY A 176 1.12 24.33 -5.20
N LEU A 177 1.98 24.16 -6.21
CA LEU A 177 3.37 23.74 -6.02
C LEU A 177 4.18 24.79 -5.27
N LEU A 178 4.86 24.35 -4.22
CA LEU A 178 5.85 25.13 -3.48
C LEU A 178 7.28 24.73 -3.91
N PRO A 179 8.28 25.61 -3.73
CA PRO A 179 9.68 25.23 -3.90
C PRO A 179 10.06 24.10 -2.94
N ASP A 180 10.92 23.19 -3.39
CA ASP A 180 11.46 22.13 -2.55
C ASP A 180 12.26 22.70 -1.37
N HIS A 181 12.18 22.04 -0.20
CA HIS A 181 12.96 22.43 0.97
C HIS A 181 14.48 22.45 0.64
N PRO A 182 15.27 23.45 1.08
CA PRO A 182 16.70 23.56 0.75
C PRO A 182 17.59 22.39 1.20
N LYS A 183 17.09 21.55 2.12
CA LYS A 183 17.76 20.36 2.64
C LYS A 183 17.37 19.06 1.93
N LEU A 184 16.53 19.13 0.90
CA LEU A 184 16.11 17.98 0.12
C LEU A 184 17.32 17.32 -0.55
N MET A 185 17.30 15.98 -0.58
CA MET A 185 18.18 15.17 -1.41
C MET A 185 17.34 14.31 -2.35
N LEU A 186 17.81 14.10 -3.59
CA LEU A 186 17.05 13.37 -4.62
C LEU A 186 16.71 11.93 -4.19
N ASP A 187 17.67 11.21 -3.62
CA ASP A 187 17.48 9.92 -2.96
C ASP A 187 17.56 10.13 -1.44
N SER A 188 16.54 10.80 -0.89
CA SER A 188 16.50 11.18 0.53
C SER A 188 16.58 9.99 1.48
N LEU A 189 16.18 8.80 1.03
CA LEU A 189 16.21 7.57 1.80
C LEU A 189 17.49 6.73 1.59
N GLN A 190 18.41 7.16 0.71
CA GLN A 190 19.66 6.47 0.40
C GLN A 190 19.44 5.02 -0.06
N GLU A 191 18.45 4.79 -0.91
CA GLU A 191 18.16 3.45 -1.44
C GLU A 191 19.24 2.99 -2.44
N THR A 192 19.82 3.92 -3.19
CA THR A 192 20.84 3.64 -4.20
C THR A 192 22.16 3.22 -3.55
N THR A 193 22.64 3.97 -2.56
CA THR A 193 23.86 3.64 -1.82
C THR A 193 23.68 2.44 -0.88
N GLY A 194 22.46 2.20 -0.41
CA GLY A 194 22.09 1.02 0.36
C GLY A 194 21.85 -0.25 -0.46
N SER A 195 22.22 -0.28 -1.75
CA SER A 195 21.99 -1.42 -2.65
C SER A 195 23.26 -2.26 -2.88
N PRO A 196 23.48 -3.37 -2.14
CA PRO A 196 24.63 -4.26 -2.37
C PRO A 196 24.66 -4.89 -3.77
N VAL A 197 23.50 -5.07 -4.39
CA VAL A 197 23.37 -5.46 -5.80
C VAL A 197 22.26 -4.60 -6.45
N PRO A 198 22.35 -4.29 -7.76
CA PRO A 198 21.38 -3.42 -8.41
C PRO A 198 19.93 -3.89 -8.23
N GLY A 199 19.13 -3.10 -7.53
CA GLY A 199 17.71 -3.36 -7.29
C GLY A 199 17.39 -4.13 -6.02
N LEU A 200 18.36 -4.42 -5.15
CA LEU A 200 18.11 -4.95 -3.82
C LEU A 200 18.69 -3.99 -2.77
N VAL A 201 17.82 -3.31 -2.04
CA VAL A 201 18.19 -2.36 -0.98
C VAL A 201 18.27 -3.10 0.36
N HIS A 202 19.40 -3.08 1.04
CA HIS A 202 19.64 -3.76 2.32
C HIS A 202 20.17 -2.77 3.35
N ARG A 203 19.26 -2.02 3.98
CA ARG A 203 19.57 -0.97 4.98
C ARG A 203 19.43 -1.42 6.44
N TYR A 204 18.71 -2.51 6.68
CA TYR A 204 18.43 -3.01 8.01
C TYR A 204 19.09 -4.37 8.22
N PRO A 205 19.40 -4.76 9.47
CA PRO A 205 20.13 -6.01 9.73
C PRO A 205 19.48 -7.30 9.16
N ASP A 206 18.15 -7.36 9.16
CA ASP A 206 17.39 -8.58 8.92
C ASP A 206 16.42 -8.52 7.73
N LYS A 207 16.40 -7.40 6.99
CA LYS A 207 15.39 -7.16 5.96
C LYS A 207 15.90 -6.39 4.77
N ALA A 208 15.43 -6.80 3.59
CA ALA A 208 15.79 -6.19 2.31
C ALA A 208 14.55 -5.83 1.49
N LEU A 209 14.72 -4.85 0.60
CA LEU A 209 13.72 -4.36 -0.34
C LEU A 209 14.16 -4.75 -1.76
N PHE A 210 13.36 -5.60 -2.39
CA PHE A 210 13.54 -6.17 -3.72
C PHE A 210 12.75 -5.35 -4.74
N LEU A 211 13.44 -4.62 -5.62
CA LEU A 211 12.85 -3.74 -6.63
C LEU A 211 12.61 -4.50 -7.95
N ALA A 212 11.44 -5.14 -8.04
CA ALA A 212 11.10 -6.08 -9.11
C ALA A 212 10.86 -5.40 -10.47
N THR A 213 10.28 -4.20 -10.47
CA THR A 213 9.86 -3.42 -11.66
C THR A 213 10.00 -1.92 -11.39
N SER A 214 10.02 -1.06 -12.40
CA SER A 214 9.89 0.40 -12.25
C SER A 214 8.56 0.97 -12.76
N VAL A 215 7.55 0.12 -12.97
CA VAL A 215 6.23 0.53 -13.50
C VAL A 215 5.14 0.29 -12.47
N CYS A 216 4.16 1.19 -12.44
CA CYS A 216 2.99 1.13 -11.57
C CYS A 216 1.70 1.16 -12.40
N PRO A 217 0.55 0.68 -11.87
CA PRO A 217 -0.75 0.87 -12.54
C PRO A 217 -1.15 2.35 -12.60
N VAL A 218 -0.78 3.13 -11.59
CA VAL A 218 -0.89 4.60 -11.55
C VAL A 218 0.38 5.21 -10.98
N TYR A 219 0.63 6.49 -11.25
CA TYR A 219 1.78 7.21 -10.70
C TYR A 219 1.36 8.30 -9.73
N CYS A 220 1.64 8.08 -8.44
CA CYS A 220 1.39 9.06 -7.37
C CYS A 220 2.39 10.20 -7.45
N ARG A 221 1.93 11.46 -7.27
CA ARG A 221 2.82 12.64 -7.18
C ARG A 221 3.85 12.50 -6.07
N PHE A 222 3.43 11.97 -4.92
CA PHE A 222 4.24 11.76 -3.72
C PHE A 222 5.05 10.44 -3.74
N CYS A 223 5.32 9.89 -4.92
CA CYS A 223 6.12 8.68 -5.02
C CYS A 223 7.58 8.95 -4.62
N THR A 224 8.04 8.24 -3.58
CA THR A 224 9.40 8.36 -3.04
C THR A 224 10.50 7.97 -4.02
N ARG A 225 10.12 7.22 -5.06
CA ARG A 225 11.01 6.77 -6.14
C ARG A 225 10.71 7.49 -7.46
N SER A 226 10.16 8.71 -7.43
CA SER A 226 9.90 9.48 -8.64
C SER A 226 11.13 9.67 -9.52
N TYR A 227 12.34 9.59 -8.95
CA TYR A 227 13.61 9.62 -9.68
C TYR A 227 13.90 8.35 -10.51
N ALA A 228 13.23 7.22 -10.27
CA ALA A 228 13.51 5.94 -10.92
C ALA A 228 12.25 5.21 -11.47
N VAL A 229 11.06 5.52 -10.96
CA VAL A 229 9.79 4.91 -11.35
C VAL A 229 9.11 5.71 -12.46
N GLY A 230 8.61 4.99 -13.46
CA GLY A 230 7.87 5.53 -14.58
C GLY A 230 8.71 6.01 -15.76
N ALA A 231 8.04 6.67 -16.71
CA ALA A 231 8.69 7.26 -17.87
C ALA A 231 9.44 8.55 -17.49
N ASN A 232 10.32 9.00 -18.40
CA ASN A 232 10.97 10.30 -18.31
C ASN A 232 9.92 11.43 -18.23
N THR A 233 10.26 12.48 -17.48
CA THR A 233 9.52 13.75 -17.46
C THR A 233 10.41 14.85 -18.02
N GLU A 234 9.87 16.07 -18.14
CA GLU A 234 10.67 17.25 -18.51
C GLU A 234 11.72 17.58 -17.42
N SER A 235 11.47 17.20 -16.16
CA SER A 235 12.37 17.45 -15.02
C SER A 235 13.31 16.30 -14.66
N VAL A 236 12.99 15.05 -15.03
CA VAL A 236 13.74 13.86 -14.59
C VAL A 236 13.89 12.83 -15.71
N THR A 237 15.13 12.45 -16.00
CA THR A 237 15.46 11.29 -16.85
C THR A 237 15.64 10.04 -15.98
N LYS A 238 15.00 8.92 -16.36
CA LYS A 238 14.91 7.69 -15.57
C LYS A 238 15.45 6.50 -16.35
N ALA A 239 16.17 5.63 -15.66
CA ALA A 239 16.59 4.34 -16.20
C ALA A 239 15.45 3.32 -16.06
N ALA A 240 14.84 2.93 -17.18
CA ALA A 240 13.75 1.96 -17.16
C ALA A 240 14.24 0.59 -16.66
N VAL A 241 13.59 0.08 -15.61
CA VAL A 241 13.91 -1.21 -15.03
C VAL A 241 12.85 -2.23 -15.44
N LYS A 242 13.22 -3.09 -16.39
CA LYS A 242 12.32 -4.16 -16.87
C LYS A 242 12.26 -5.34 -15.89
N PRO A 243 11.09 -5.98 -15.74
CA PRO A 243 10.91 -7.18 -14.93
C PRO A 243 11.50 -8.40 -15.66
N VAL A 244 12.82 -8.60 -15.53
CA VAL A 244 13.55 -9.68 -16.21
C VAL A 244 14.14 -10.64 -15.18
N LYS A 245 13.85 -11.94 -15.33
CA LYS A 245 14.31 -12.99 -14.40
C LYS A 245 15.82 -12.95 -14.12
N ARG A 246 16.65 -12.79 -15.15
CA ARG A 246 18.12 -12.69 -15.00
C ARG A 246 18.55 -11.60 -14.03
N ARG A 247 17.83 -10.47 -13.96
CA ARG A 247 18.14 -9.38 -13.02
C ARG A 247 17.80 -9.76 -11.59
N TRP A 248 16.74 -10.52 -11.39
CA TRP A 248 16.28 -10.99 -10.08
C TRP A 248 17.19 -12.07 -9.50
N GLU A 249 17.82 -12.89 -10.34
CA GLU A 249 18.76 -13.94 -9.89
C GLU A 249 19.89 -13.37 -9.03
N ALA A 250 20.52 -12.27 -9.45
CA ALA A 250 21.57 -11.62 -8.65
C ALA A 250 21.07 -11.16 -7.26
N MET A 251 19.79 -10.77 -7.15
CA MET A 251 19.20 -10.41 -5.86
C MET A 251 18.97 -11.65 -4.99
N PHE A 252 18.46 -12.74 -5.57
CA PHE A 252 18.27 -14.00 -4.84
C PHE A 252 19.60 -14.57 -4.35
N GLU A 253 20.63 -14.56 -5.19
CA GLU A 253 21.98 -15.01 -4.80
C GLU A 253 22.51 -14.23 -3.58
N TYR A 254 22.30 -12.91 -3.54
CA TYR A 254 22.70 -12.11 -2.39
C TYR A 254 21.91 -12.49 -1.12
N ILE A 255 20.59 -12.68 -1.25
CA ILE A 255 19.71 -13.07 -0.12
C ILE A 255 20.11 -14.45 0.42
N GLU A 256 20.40 -15.40 -0.47
CA GLU A 256 20.86 -16.76 -0.12
C GLU A 256 22.21 -16.75 0.59
N LYS A 257 23.13 -15.88 0.16
CA LYS A 257 24.46 -15.71 0.78
C LYS A 257 24.44 -14.90 2.08
N THR A 258 23.29 -14.35 2.49
CA THR A 258 23.16 -13.47 3.66
C THR A 258 22.13 -14.02 4.66
N PRO A 259 22.51 -14.99 5.53
CA PRO A 259 21.57 -15.69 6.42
C PRO A 259 20.82 -14.80 7.41
N ALA A 260 21.33 -13.59 7.70
CA ALA A 260 20.68 -12.62 8.56
C ALA A 260 19.36 -12.09 7.96
N ILE A 261 19.21 -12.09 6.64
CA ILE A 261 18.00 -11.61 5.97
C ILE A 261 16.87 -12.62 6.16
N GLN A 262 15.78 -12.17 6.78
CA GLN A 262 14.60 -13.01 7.06
C GLN A 262 13.30 -12.42 6.52
N ASP A 263 13.27 -11.12 6.22
CA ASP A 263 12.08 -10.40 5.79
C ASP A 263 12.31 -9.59 4.49
N ILE A 264 11.52 -9.87 3.46
CA ILE A 264 11.67 -9.26 2.12
C ILE A 264 10.44 -8.42 1.75
N VAL A 265 10.66 -7.16 1.34
CA VAL A 265 9.62 -6.37 0.64
C VAL A 265 9.85 -6.55 -0.85
N VAL A 266 8.89 -7.09 -1.59
CA VAL A 266 8.90 -7.02 -3.05
C VAL A 266 8.15 -5.75 -3.46
N SER A 267 8.81 -4.86 -4.17
CA SER A 267 8.29 -3.55 -4.58
C SER A 267 9.05 -3.06 -5.84
N GLY A 268 9.42 -1.78 -5.90
CA GLY A 268 9.96 -1.10 -7.08
C GLY A 268 9.04 0.05 -7.46
N GLY A 269 8.40 -0.09 -8.62
CA GLY A 269 7.12 0.54 -8.90
C GLY A 269 6.03 -0.17 -8.11
N ASP A 270 5.30 -1.08 -8.75
CA ASP A 270 4.19 -1.78 -8.11
C ASP A 270 4.16 -3.28 -8.51
N CYS A 271 4.04 -4.19 -7.53
CA CYS A 271 3.87 -5.62 -7.81
C CYS A 271 2.63 -5.93 -8.64
N TYR A 272 1.62 -5.05 -8.64
CA TYR A 272 0.45 -5.11 -9.51
C TYR A 272 0.75 -4.96 -10.98
N TYR A 273 1.96 -4.58 -11.37
CA TYR A 273 2.34 -4.54 -12.77
C TYR A 273 2.98 -5.85 -13.25
N LEU A 274 3.39 -6.72 -12.32
CA LEU A 274 3.96 -8.01 -12.67
C LEU A 274 2.91 -8.87 -13.38
N GLN A 275 3.39 -9.69 -14.32
CA GLN A 275 2.59 -10.78 -14.88
C GLN A 275 2.48 -11.90 -13.84
N PRO A 276 1.41 -12.72 -13.89
CA PRO A 276 1.19 -13.79 -12.91
C PRO A 276 2.43 -14.70 -12.73
N GLU A 277 3.09 -15.07 -13.83
CA GLU A 277 4.24 -15.97 -13.82
C GLU A 277 5.47 -15.32 -13.18
N HIS A 278 5.60 -13.99 -13.28
CA HIS A 278 6.65 -13.24 -12.61
C HIS A 278 6.40 -13.16 -11.10
N LEU A 279 5.15 -12.91 -10.71
CA LEU A 279 4.76 -12.89 -9.30
C LEU A 279 5.01 -14.26 -8.67
N GLN A 280 4.56 -15.32 -9.34
CA GLN A 280 4.75 -16.70 -8.93
C GLN A 280 6.23 -17.04 -8.77
N TYR A 281 7.04 -16.77 -9.80
CA TYR A 281 8.47 -17.06 -9.78
C TYR A 281 9.19 -16.35 -8.62
N ILE A 282 8.93 -15.05 -8.40
CA ILE A 282 9.56 -14.32 -7.29
C ILE A 282 9.12 -14.92 -5.95
N GLY A 283 7.82 -15.15 -5.76
CA GLY A 283 7.28 -15.67 -4.51
C GLY A 283 7.80 -17.08 -4.19
N GLU A 284 7.83 -17.99 -5.17
CA GLU A 284 8.33 -19.35 -4.97
C GLU A 284 9.82 -19.38 -4.65
N ARG A 285 10.62 -18.52 -5.30
CA ARG A 285 12.05 -18.36 -4.96
C ARG A 285 12.25 -17.88 -3.53
N LEU A 286 11.47 -16.89 -3.08
CA LEU A 286 11.54 -16.43 -1.69
C LEU A 286 11.07 -17.51 -0.70
N LEU A 287 10.04 -18.30 -1.06
CA LEU A 287 9.59 -19.43 -0.25
C LEU A 287 10.62 -20.57 -0.20
N SER A 288 11.44 -20.78 -1.23
CA SER A 288 12.47 -21.83 -1.21
C SER A 288 13.69 -21.49 -0.36
N ILE A 289 13.98 -20.20 -0.12
CA ILE A 289 15.16 -19.77 0.64
C ILE A 289 14.96 -20.04 2.15
N PRO A 290 15.79 -20.88 2.82
CA PRO A 290 15.52 -21.31 4.21
C PRO A 290 15.48 -20.20 5.28
N ASN A 291 16.33 -19.17 5.14
CA ASN A 291 16.39 -18.05 6.08
C ASN A 291 15.22 -17.08 5.93
N VAL A 292 14.61 -16.96 4.75
CA VAL A 292 13.44 -16.10 4.53
C VAL A 292 12.23 -16.66 5.28
N LYS A 293 11.76 -15.93 6.30
CA LYS A 293 10.61 -16.31 7.14
C LYS A 293 9.34 -15.61 6.72
N ARG A 294 9.46 -14.47 6.04
CA ARG A 294 8.33 -13.68 5.62
C ARG A 294 8.68 -12.81 4.42
N PHE A 295 7.68 -12.54 3.59
CA PHE A 295 7.77 -11.49 2.60
C PHE A 295 6.41 -10.83 2.40
N ARG A 296 6.45 -9.63 1.81
CA ARG A 296 5.25 -8.91 1.39
C ARG A 296 5.39 -8.39 -0.02
N LEU A 297 4.28 -8.39 -0.73
CA LEU A 297 4.13 -7.79 -2.04
C LEU A 297 3.55 -6.39 -1.83
N ALA A 298 4.29 -5.35 -2.21
CA ALA A 298 3.84 -3.96 -2.07
C ALA A 298 3.10 -3.52 -3.34
N SER A 299 1.87 -3.05 -3.17
CA SER A 299 1.01 -2.69 -4.29
C SER A 299 -0.08 -1.71 -3.93
N LYS A 300 -0.21 -0.58 -4.65
CA LYS A 300 -1.39 0.29 -4.56
C LYS A 300 -2.60 -0.27 -5.32
N GLY A 301 -2.43 -1.38 -6.04
CA GLY A 301 -3.42 -1.97 -6.96
C GLY A 301 -4.82 -2.16 -6.41
N LEU A 302 -4.96 -2.58 -5.14
CA LEU A 302 -6.28 -2.70 -4.49
C LEU A 302 -7.01 -1.35 -4.39
N ALA A 303 -6.30 -0.24 -4.24
CA ALA A 303 -6.88 1.10 -4.17
C ALA A 303 -7.12 1.75 -5.54
N VAL A 304 -6.37 1.33 -6.58
CA VAL A 304 -6.32 2.07 -7.86
C VAL A 304 -6.83 1.29 -9.05
N CYS A 305 -6.98 -0.02 -8.93
CA CYS A 305 -7.54 -0.86 -9.97
C CYS A 305 -8.07 -2.17 -9.39
N PRO A 306 -8.94 -2.16 -8.36
CA PRO A 306 -9.38 -3.36 -7.64
C PRO A 306 -9.92 -4.47 -8.56
N MET A 307 -10.37 -4.13 -9.78
CA MET A 307 -10.83 -5.04 -10.81
C MET A 307 -9.87 -6.19 -11.12
N ARG A 308 -8.53 -6.05 -11.04
CA ARG A 308 -7.64 -7.22 -11.26
C ARG A 308 -7.81 -8.29 -10.19
N ILE A 309 -8.25 -7.90 -9.00
CA ILE A 309 -8.49 -8.82 -7.88
C ILE A 309 -9.76 -9.64 -8.14
N THR A 310 -10.80 -8.99 -8.66
CA THR A 310 -12.09 -9.62 -8.93
C THR A 310 -12.16 -10.28 -10.31
N ASP A 311 -11.42 -9.79 -11.30
CA ASP A 311 -11.36 -10.32 -12.66
C ASP A 311 -10.49 -11.58 -12.71
N ARG A 312 -11.14 -12.71 -12.92
CA ARG A 312 -10.53 -14.05 -12.88
C ARG A 312 -9.80 -14.42 -14.18
N SER A 313 -9.81 -13.56 -15.20
CA SER A 313 -9.22 -13.86 -16.51
C SER A 313 -7.70 -13.63 -16.62
N ASP A 314 -7.09 -12.90 -15.68
CA ASP A 314 -5.66 -12.53 -15.73
C ASP A 314 -4.75 -13.46 -14.90
N GLY A 315 -5.25 -14.12 -13.85
CA GLY A 315 -4.48 -15.08 -13.04
C GLY A 315 -3.54 -14.48 -11.98
N TRP A 316 -3.29 -13.16 -11.95
CA TRP A 316 -2.39 -12.55 -10.95
C TRP A 316 -2.85 -12.76 -9.52
N THR A 317 -4.16 -12.66 -9.28
CA THR A 317 -4.76 -12.87 -7.96
C THR A 317 -4.66 -14.32 -7.54
N ASP A 318 -4.71 -15.26 -8.48
CA ASP A 318 -4.51 -16.69 -8.20
C ASP A 318 -3.08 -16.98 -7.78
N SER A 319 -2.11 -16.36 -8.44
CA SER A 319 -0.71 -16.43 -8.00
C SER A 319 -0.53 -15.84 -6.59
N LEU A 320 -1.15 -14.70 -6.27
CA LEU A 320 -1.09 -14.13 -4.92
C LEU A 320 -1.68 -15.09 -3.86
N VAL A 321 -2.87 -15.65 -4.13
CA VAL A 321 -3.56 -16.56 -3.23
C VAL A 321 -2.76 -17.86 -3.04
N ASP A 322 -2.25 -18.44 -4.13
CA ASP A 322 -1.41 -19.64 -4.09
C ASP A 322 -0.13 -19.42 -3.28
N LEU A 323 0.59 -18.32 -3.51
CA LEU A 323 1.77 -17.96 -2.72
C LEU A 323 1.45 -17.76 -1.24
N SER A 324 0.29 -17.15 -0.94
CA SER A 324 -0.16 -17.02 0.45
C SER A 324 -0.44 -18.38 1.09
N ASN A 325 -1.09 -19.29 0.37
CA ASN A 325 -1.36 -20.65 0.82
C ASN A 325 -0.07 -21.44 1.06
N LYS A 326 0.87 -21.43 0.10
CA LYS A 326 2.20 -22.08 0.23
C LYS A 326 3.02 -21.51 1.38
N GLY A 327 2.94 -20.19 1.59
CA GLY A 327 3.50 -19.53 2.78
C GLY A 327 2.96 -20.14 4.07
N ARG A 328 1.63 -20.18 4.23
CA ARG A 328 0.99 -20.76 5.42
C ARG A 328 1.36 -22.22 5.64
N GLN A 329 1.37 -23.04 4.58
CA GLN A 329 1.76 -24.46 4.64
C GLN A 329 3.21 -24.67 5.08
N SER A 330 4.11 -23.76 4.70
CA SER A 330 5.53 -23.81 5.06
C SER A 330 5.88 -23.04 6.35
N GLY A 331 4.88 -22.49 7.05
CA GLY A 331 5.09 -21.68 8.26
C GLY A 331 5.73 -20.31 7.99
N LYS A 332 5.64 -19.81 6.76
CA LYS A 332 6.16 -18.50 6.33
C LYS A 332 5.02 -17.51 6.14
N GLN A 333 5.23 -16.25 6.52
CA GLN A 333 4.21 -15.21 6.33
C GLN A 333 4.32 -14.59 4.92
N VAL A 334 3.20 -14.55 4.20
CA VAL A 334 3.07 -13.85 2.92
C VAL A 334 1.90 -12.88 3.02
N ALA A 335 2.16 -11.59 2.77
CA ALA A 335 1.16 -10.54 2.88
C ALA A 335 1.14 -9.64 1.63
N LEU A 336 -0.01 -9.02 1.37
CA LEU A 336 -0.15 -7.89 0.46
C LEU A 336 -0.09 -6.60 1.28
N HIS A 337 0.83 -5.70 0.96
CA HIS A 337 0.86 -4.35 1.54
C HIS A 337 0.24 -3.40 0.53
N THR A 338 -0.95 -2.89 0.85
CA THR A 338 -1.72 -1.93 0.06
C THR A 338 -1.47 -0.49 0.51
N HIS A 339 -1.99 0.48 -0.25
CA HIS A 339 -1.70 1.90 -0.05
C HIS A 339 -2.94 2.77 -0.31
N PHE A 340 -3.67 3.10 0.77
CA PHE A 340 -4.86 3.96 0.75
C PHE A 340 -4.54 5.19 1.58
N ASN A 341 -4.91 6.37 1.08
CA ASN A 341 -4.67 7.65 1.71
C ASN A 341 -5.96 8.42 2.00
N HIS A 342 -7.08 8.10 1.36
CA HIS A 342 -8.33 8.81 1.60
C HIS A 342 -9.54 7.86 1.58
N PRO A 343 -10.57 8.08 2.42
CA PRO A 343 -11.84 7.34 2.35
C PRO A 343 -12.44 7.26 0.95
N ALA A 344 -12.33 8.33 0.16
CA ALA A 344 -12.86 8.39 -1.21
C ALA A 344 -12.16 7.45 -2.20
N GLU A 345 -11.02 6.84 -1.86
CA GLU A 345 -10.41 5.78 -2.67
C GLU A 345 -11.11 4.41 -2.45
N ILE A 346 -11.95 4.28 -1.41
CA ILE A 346 -12.71 3.08 -1.12
C ILE A 346 -14.04 3.16 -1.87
N SER A 347 -14.17 2.35 -2.91
CA SER A 347 -15.41 2.21 -3.70
C SER A 347 -15.97 0.79 -3.61
N TYR A 348 -17.16 0.58 -4.18
CA TYR A 348 -17.78 -0.74 -4.28
C TYR A 348 -16.83 -1.83 -4.83
N ALA A 349 -16.03 -1.50 -5.84
CA ALA A 349 -15.07 -2.45 -6.42
C ALA A 349 -13.96 -2.83 -5.43
N THR A 350 -13.53 -1.87 -4.60
CA THR A 350 -12.56 -2.09 -3.52
C THR A 350 -13.13 -3.00 -2.44
N GLU A 351 -14.39 -2.82 -2.05
CA GLU A 351 -15.05 -3.65 -1.05
C GLU A 351 -15.13 -5.12 -1.50
N LEU A 352 -15.53 -5.36 -2.75
CA LEU A 352 -15.56 -6.69 -3.35
C LEU A 352 -14.17 -7.33 -3.36
N ALA A 353 -13.15 -6.59 -3.81
CA ALA A 353 -11.78 -7.07 -3.88
C ALA A 353 -11.19 -7.38 -2.50
N ALA A 354 -11.38 -6.51 -1.53
CA ALA A 354 -10.88 -6.70 -0.15
C ALA A 354 -11.57 -7.90 0.52
N THR A 355 -12.90 -8.01 0.37
CA THR A 355 -13.68 -9.15 0.89
C THR A 355 -13.20 -10.46 0.29
N TYR A 356 -12.97 -10.49 -1.03
CA TYR A 356 -12.44 -11.69 -1.69
C TYR A 356 -11.07 -12.09 -1.14
N LEU A 357 -10.13 -11.15 -1.03
CA LEU A 357 -8.79 -11.43 -0.46
C LEU A 357 -8.87 -11.98 0.97
N PHE A 358 -9.75 -11.40 1.80
CA PHE A 358 -9.97 -11.87 3.17
C PHE A 358 -10.52 -13.29 3.20
N GLN A 359 -11.51 -13.61 2.37
CA GLN A 359 -12.08 -14.97 2.25
C GLN A 359 -11.04 -16.01 1.80
N GLN A 360 -10.06 -15.61 0.98
CA GLN A 360 -8.93 -16.46 0.57
C GLN A 360 -7.82 -16.57 1.64
N GLY A 361 -7.98 -15.92 2.80
CA GLY A 361 -7.01 -15.90 3.88
C GLY A 361 -5.74 -15.10 3.56
N VAL A 362 -5.80 -14.18 2.59
CA VAL A 362 -4.68 -13.29 2.28
C VAL A 362 -4.59 -12.20 3.34
N THR A 363 -3.45 -12.09 4.01
CA THR A 363 -3.21 -10.97 4.94
C THR A 363 -2.96 -9.70 4.15
N VAL A 364 -3.82 -8.70 4.31
CA VAL A 364 -3.68 -7.37 3.68
C VAL A 364 -3.37 -6.32 4.75
N ARG A 365 -2.35 -5.49 4.51
CA ARG A 365 -1.94 -4.39 5.39
C ARG A 365 -1.92 -3.08 4.64
N ASN A 366 -2.37 -2.00 5.24
CA ASN A 366 -2.37 -0.69 4.61
C ASN A 366 -1.22 0.19 5.11
N GLN A 367 -0.53 0.81 4.16
CA GLN A 367 0.42 1.88 4.42
C GLN A 367 -0.23 3.18 3.93
N THR A 368 -0.55 4.13 4.80
CA THR A 368 -1.02 5.47 4.45
C THR A 368 0.15 6.45 4.49
N VAL A 369 0.16 7.46 3.64
CA VAL A 369 1.03 8.64 3.77
C VAL A 369 0.17 9.82 4.18
N LEU A 370 0.62 10.57 5.18
CA LEU A 370 0.01 11.82 5.63
C LEU A 370 0.31 12.91 4.61
N LEU A 371 -0.75 13.48 4.04
CA LEU A 371 -0.71 14.42 2.92
C LEU A 371 -1.63 15.61 3.23
N LYS A 372 -1.07 16.81 3.14
CA LYS A 372 -1.77 18.07 3.37
C LYS A 372 -2.92 18.26 2.37
N GLY A 373 -4.10 18.62 2.88
CA GLY A 373 -5.31 18.79 2.07
C GLY A 373 -5.84 17.49 1.47
N VAL A 374 -5.37 16.34 1.97
CA VAL A 374 -5.86 15.02 1.58
C VAL A 374 -6.36 14.29 2.81
N ASN A 375 -5.53 14.11 3.84
CA ASN A 375 -5.88 13.30 5.02
C ASN A 375 -5.25 13.81 6.32
N ASP A 376 -4.89 15.09 6.36
CA ASP A 376 -4.18 15.73 7.47
C ASP A 376 -5.09 16.23 8.61
N ASP A 377 -6.37 15.89 8.56
CA ASP A 377 -7.33 16.16 9.63
C ASP A 377 -7.79 14.88 10.35
N LEU A 378 -8.23 15.06 11.59
CA LEU A 378 -8.62 13.96 12.47
C LEU A 378 -9.79 13.15 11.92
N HIS A 379 -10.78 13.81 11.31
CA HIS A 379 -12.00 13.17 10.86
C HIS A 379 -11.69 12.22 9.69
N THR A 380 -10.99 12.73 8.68
CA THR A 380 -10.62 11.97 7.48
C THR A 380 -9.72 10.78 7.81
N MET A 381 -8.66 10.98 8.59
CA MET A 381 -7.76 9.88 8.98
C MET A 381 -8.49 8.84 9.87
N SER A 382 -9.33 9.31 10.80
CA SER A 382 -10.18 8.45 11.64
C SER A 382 -11.14 7.60 10.83
N GLN A 383 -11.76 8.19 9.81
CA GLN A 383 -12.66 7.49 8.91
C GLN A 383 -11.89 6.44 8.09
N LEU A 384 -10.77 6.83 7.47
CA LEU A 384 -9.95 5.92 6.67
C LEU A 384 -9.54 4.67 7.46
N VAL A 385 -8.98 4.86 8.66
CA VAL A 385 -8.50 3.75 9.49
C VAL A 385 -9.65 2.81 9.88
N ARG A 386 -10.83 3.35 10.22
CA ARG A 386 -12.02 2.54 10.53
C ARG A 386 -12.53 1.78 9.31
N GLN A 387 -12.65 2.45 8.16
CA GLN A 387 -13.12 1.80 6.94
C GLN A 387 -12.18 0.68 6.48
N LEU A 388 -10.87 0.91 6.54
CA LEU A 388 -9.88 -0.16 6.30
C LEU A 388 -10.08 -1.32 7.27
N ALA A 389 -10.38 -1.02 8.55
CA ALA A 389 -10.60 -2.03 9.55
C ALA A 389 -11.85 -2.89 9.27
N ASP A 390 -12.98 -2.31 8.90
CA ASP A 390 -14.18 -3.12 8.60
C ASP A 390 -14.01 -3.90 7.27
N LEU A 391 -13.11 -3.48 6.38
CA LEU A 391 -12.68 -4.24 5.21
C LEU A 391 -11.67 -5.37 5.51
N ASN A 392 -11.32 -5.59 6.78
CA ASN A 392 -10.28 -6.52 7.21
C ASN A 392 -8.90 -6.24 6.58
N VAL A 393 -8.65 -4.97 6.23
CA VAL A 393 -7.35 -4.47 5.81
C VAL A 393 -6.68 -3.86 7.04
N GLN A 394 -5.62 -4.49 7.55
CA GLN A 394 -4.95 -4.03 8.76
C GLN A 394 -4.25 -2.67 8.53
N PRO A 395 -4.66 -1.57 9.18
CA PRO A 395 -3.93 -0.31 9.13
C PRO A 395 -2.56 -0.52 9.78
N TYR A 396 -1.48 -0.42 8.99
CA TYR A 396 -0.15 -0.78 9.43
C TYR A 396 0.71 0.43 9.75
N TYR A 397 0.85 1.35 8.79
CA TYR A 397 1.59 2.60 8.98
C TYR A 397 0.79 3.81 8.51
N VAL A 398 0.94 4.92 9.22
CA VAL A 398 0.72 6.28 8.69
C VAL A 398 2.11 6.92 8.64
N TYR A 399 2.62 7.16 7.43
CA TYR A 399 3.91 7.79 7.20
C TYR A 399 3.78 9.31 7.21
N GLN A 400 4.69 9.97 7.91
CA GLN A 400 5.03 11.36 7.63
C GLN A 400 5.52 11.47 6.18
N GLY A 401 5.14 12.52 5.47
CA GLY A 401 5.56 12.73 4.08
C GLY A 401 7.09 12.82 3.96
N ASP A 402 7.68 11.97 3.12
CA ASP A 402 9.12 11.99 2.87
C ASP A 402 9.55 13.30 2.17
N MET A 403 10.78 13.73 2.42
CA MET A 403 11.39 14.88 1.74
C MET A 403 11.79 14.47 0.32
N ILE A 404 10.88 14.63 -0.64
CA ILE A 404 11.05 14.31 -2.05
C ILE A 404 10.58 15.46 -2.94
N SER A 405 11.07 15.50 -4.18
CA SER A 405 10.93 16.69 -5.03
C SER A 405 9.51 16.87 -5.54
N GLY A 406 9.06 18.13 -5.62
CA GLY A 406 7.82 18.54 -6.27
C GLY A 406 6.54 18.24 -5.49
N VAL A 407 6.65 18.00 -4.18
CA VAL A 407 5.51 17.68 -3.29
C VAL A 407 5.54 18.41 -1.96
N GLU A 408 6.31 19.48 -1.85
CA GLU A 408 6.37 20.31 -0.66
C GLU A 408 4.97 20.82 -0.26
N ASP A 409 4.11 21.08 -1.25
CA ASP A 409 2.69 21.44 -1.08
C ASP A 409 1.84 20.38 -0.38
N LEU A 410 2.27 19.12 -0.43
CA LEU A 410 1.59 17.97 0.18
C LEU A 410 2.21 17.59 1.54
N ARG A 411 3.35 18.14 1.94
CA ARG A 411 3.97 17.81 3.24
C ARG A 411 3.26 18.53 4.38
N THR A 412 3.32 17.94 5.56
CA THR A 412 2.81 18.49 6.83
C THR A 412 3.94 18.67 7.84
N PRO A 413 3.84 19.60 8.79
CA PRO A 413 4.75 19.64 9.93
C PRO A 413 4.66 18.38 10.79
N LEU A 414 5.74 18.00 11.47
CA LEU A 414 5.77 16.87 12.41
C LEU A 414 4.70 17.00 13.51
N SER A 415 4.34 18.22 13.90
CA SER A 415 3.25 18.46 14.85
C SER A 415 1.91 17.86 14.41
N THR A 416 1.63 17.80 13.10
CA THR A 416 0.36 17.30 12.56
C THR A 416 0.24 15.80 12.82
N ILE A 417 1.27 15.02 12.46
CA ILE A 417 1.23 13.56 12.66
C ILE A 417 1.17 13.19 14.16
N LEU A 418 1.86 13.95 15.02
CA LEU A 418 1.83 13.79 16.47
C LEU A 418 0.45 14.05 17.07
N GLU A 419 -0.22 15.12 16.65
CA GLU A 419 -1.55 15.48 17.16
C GLU A 419 -2.62 14.49 16.67
N LEU A 420 -2.54 14.03 15.42
CA LEU A 420 -3.42 13.00 14.88
C LEU A 420 -3.30 11.70 15.68
N GLU A 421 -2.08 11.20 15.87
CA GLU A 421 -1.86 9.98 16.65
C GLU A 421 -2.45 10.11 18.06
N LYS A 422 -2.14 11.22 18.75
CA LYS A 422 -2.59 11.48 20.12
C LYS A 422 -4.12 11.47 20.23
N ARG A 423 -4.83 12.06 19.28
CA ARG A 423 -6.30 12.13 19.29
C ARG A 423 -6.96 10.83 18.85
N MET A 424 -6.34 10.08 17.96
CA MET A 424 -6.89 8.82 17.47
C MET A 424 -6.66 7.66 18.45
N ARG A 425 -5.52 7.63 19.14
CA ARG A 425 -5.14 6.54 20.04
C ARG A 425 -6.18 6.39 21.15
N GLY A 426 -6.70 5.17 21.31
CA GLY A 426 -7.78 4.85 22.25
C GLY A 426 -9.20 4.96 21.67
N THR A 427 -9.37 5.53 20.48
CA THR A 427 -10.68 5.64 19.80
C THR A 427 -10.96 4.53 18.79
N ILE A 428 -9.95 3.71 18.49
CA ILE A 428 -9.97 2.60 17.53
C ILE A 428 -9.46 1.35 18.24
N ALA A 429 -9.96 0.17 17.84
CA ALA A 429 -9.48 -1.11 18.37
C ALA A 429 -7.95 -1.20 18.26
N GLY A 430 -7.28 -1.52 19.37
CA GLY A 430 -5.82 -1.39 19.47
C GLY A 430 -5.03 -2.18 18.40
N PHE A 431 -5.53 -3.35 17.99
CA PHE A 431 -4.90 -4.17 16.94
C PHE A 431 -5.10 -3.63 15.50
N MET A 432 -5.98 -2.63 15.33
CA MET A 432 -6.24 -1.90 14.09
C MET A 432 -5.73 -0.46 14.14
N MET A 433 -5.07 -0.04 15.22
CA MET A 433 -4.42 1.27 15.30
C MET A 433 -3.07 1.19 14.56
N PRO A 434 -2.87 2.00 13.50
CA PRO A 434 -1.60 1.99 12.78
C PRO A 434 -0.49 2.61 13.64
N ALA A 435 0.76 2.27 13.32
CA ALA A 435 1.90 3.01 13.82
C ALA A 435 2.10 4.29 12.99
N PHE A 436 2.22 5.43 13.66
CA PHE A 436 2.54 6.71 13.03
C PHE A 436 4.05 6.82 12.98
N VAL A 437 4.63 7.00 11.79
CA VAL A 437 6.08 6.84 11.59
C VAL A 437 6.69 7.91 10.71
N VAL A 438 7.97 8.20 10.95
CA VAL A 438 8.83 9.00 10.08
C VAL A 438 9.89 8.06 9.51
N ASP A 439 10.04 7.99 8.18
CA ASP A 439 11.21 7.32 7.57
C ASP A 439 12.35 8.35 7.50
N LEU A 440 13.39 8.13 8.29
CA LEU A 440 14.40 9.17 8.51
C LEU A 440 15.26 9.38 7.25
N PRO A 441 15.40 10.64 6.78
CA PRO A 441 16.34 10.99 5.72
C PRO A 441 17.75 10.49 6.04
N GLY A 442 18.52 10.11 5.02
CA GLY A 442 19.88 9.59 5.19
C GLY A 442 19.95 8.13 5.70
N GLY A 443 18.83 7.39 5.63
CA GLY A 443 18.81 5.95 5.83
C GLY A 443 18.66 5.46 7.28
N GLY A 444 18.21 6.32 8.21
CA GLY A 444 18.00 5.94 9.63
C GLY A 444 16.82 4.97 9.86
N GLY A 445 16.01 4.81 8.82
CA GLY A 445 14.86 3.92 8.78
C GLY A 445 13.64 4.48 9.51
N LYS A 446 12.60 3.66 9.61
CA LYS A 446 11.30 4.04 10.16
C LYS A 446 11.35 4.13 11.68
N ARG A 447 10.95 5.28 12.23
CA ARG A 447 10.79 5.53 13.67
C ARG A 447 9.37 5.93 13.99
N LEU A 448 8.91 5.60 15.20
CA LEU A 448 7.61 6.08 15.66
C LEU A 448 7.67 7.61 15.73
N ALA A 449 6.64 8.30 15.25
CA ALA A 449 6.63 9.74 15.17
C ALA A 449 6.83 10.41 16.54
N ASN A 450 6.41 9.76 17.62
CA ASN A 450 6.57 10.24 18.99
C ASN A 450 7.95 9.94 19.62
N SER A 451 8.87 9.28 18.90
CA SER A 451 10.21 8.93 19.41
C SER A 451 11.32 9.88 18.94
N TYR A 452 10.99 11.16 18.68
CA TYR A 452 11.99 12.18 18.37
C TYR A 452 12.81 12.53 19.61
N GLU A 453 14.04 13.00 19.40
CA GLU A 453 14.93 13.49 20.48
C GLU A 453 14.64 14.95 20.80
N THR A 454 14.54 15.78 19.76
CA THR A 454 14.19 17.20 19.88
C THR A 454 13.27 17.60 18.72
N TYR A 455 12.43 18.60 18.93
CA TYR A 455 11.60 19.21 17.89
C TYR A 455 11.40 20.70 18.18
N ASP A 456 12.04 21.55 17.37
CA ASP A 456 11.81 22.98 17.37
C ASP A 456 10.69 23.32 16.38
N ARG A 457 9.53 23.72 16.91
CA ARG A 457 8.34 24.08 16.11
C ARG A 457 8.48 25.40 15.37
N ASN A 458 9.40 26.28 15.78
CA ASN A 458 9.60 27.56 15.11
C ASN A 458 10.44 27.37 13.84
N THR A 459 11.48 26.53 13.92
CA THR A 459 12.34 26.23 12.76
C THR A 459 11.86 25.03 11.95
N GLY A 460 10.94 24.22 12.50
CA GLY A 460 10.49 22.99 11.87
C GLY A 460 11.52 21.85 11.89
N LEU A 461 12.56 21.95 12.73
CA LEU A 461 13.64 20.96 12.77
C LEU A 461 13.37 19.93 13.88
N SER A 462 13.39 18.65 13.51
CA SER A 462 13.38 17.54 14.45
C SER A 462 14.62 16.66 14.31
N THR A 463 15.13 16.18 15.45
CA THR A 463 16.30 15.30 15.50
C THR A 463 15.95 13.92 16.02
N TRP A 464 16.65 12.91 15.53
CA TRP A 464 16.31 11.50 15.76
C TRP A 464 17.55 10.64 15.93
N ARG A 465 17.41 9.53 16.65
CA ARG A 465 18.42 8.47 16.71
C ARG A 465 17.85 7.13 16.27
N ALA A 466 18.73 6.27 15.78
CA ALA A 466 18.38 4.95 15.26
C ALA A 466 19.33 3.87 15.81
N PRO A 467 19.40 3.62 17.14
CA PRO A 467 20.46 2.80 17.73
C PRO A 467 20.57 1.39 17.12
N GLY A 468 19.44 0.73 16.88
CA GLY A 468 19.41 -0.61 16.28
C GLY A 468 19.71 -0.70 14.78
N VAL A 469 19.96 0.43 14.11
CA VAL A 469 20.26 0.49 12.66
C VAL A 469 21.55 1.25 12.37
N ALA A 470 21.77 2.38 13.04
CA ALA A 470 22.86 3.31 12.78
C ALA A 470 23.56 3.82 14.06
N GLY A 471 23.39 3.14 15.20
CA GLY A 471 24.00 3.52 16.47
C GLY A 471 23.62 4.95 16.90
N ASP A 472 24.62 5.71 17.31
CA ASP A 472 24.48 7.08 17.82
C ASP A 472 24.44 8.18 16.75
N LYS A 473 24.28 7.81 15.48
CA LYS A 473 24.09 8.79 14.41
C LYS A 473 22.80 9.58 14.66
N VAL A 474 22.92 10.91 14.62
CA VAL A 474 21.78 11.82 14.63
C VAL A 474 21.27 12.01 13.21
N PHE A 475 19.96 11.94 13.06
CA PHE A 475 19.26 12.21 11.81
C PHE A 475 18.36 13.42 12.00
N GLU A 476 18.14 14.16 10.91
CA GLU A 476 17.32 15.36 10.90
C GLU A 476 16.14 15.16 9.96
N TYR A 477 14.97 15.65 10.38
CA TYR A 477 13.82 15.83 9.51
C TYR A 477 13.36 17.27 9.62
N TYR A 478 13.07 17.88 8.47
CA TYR A 478 12.67 19.27 8.34
C TYR A 478 11.21 19.32 7.90
N ASP A 479 10.40 20.10 8.59
CA ASP A 479 9.02 20.42 8.21
C ASP A 479 8.96 21.11 6.83
N PRO A 480 7.78 21.20 6.19
CA PRO A 480 7.60 22.01 4.97
C PRO A 480 8.00 23.48 5.16
N VAL A 481 8.53 24.11 4.09
CA VAL A 481 8.89 25.55 4.05
C VAL A 481 7.72 26.49 4.28
#